data_AF-A0A1D6QI93-F1
#
_entry.id   AF-A0A1D6QI93-F1
#
_cell.length_a   1.000
_cell.length_b   1.000
_cell.length_c   1.000
_cell.angle_alpha   90.00
_cell.angle_beta   90.00
_cell.angle_gamma   90.00
#
_symmetry.space_group_name_H-M   'P 1'
#
loop_
_entity.id
_entity.type
_entity.pdbx_description
1 polymer ?
#
loop_
_entity_poly.entity_id
_entity_poly.type
_entity_poly.pdbx_seq_one_letter_code
_entity_poly.pdbx_strand_id
1 'polypeptide(L)'
;MHVCTTTDRQWLRLFPKVLIDGPYGAPAQDYKQYDIVLLVGLGIGATPMISIIKDIINNMRQLDGGGDLEASDASASSSSMASFRTRRAYFYWVTREQGSFEWFRGVMDEVAETDRKGVIELHNYCTSVYEEGDARSALIAMLQSLNHAKHGVDVVSGTRVKTHFARPNWRNVYKRIALNHQNQRVGVFYCGAPVLTKELRELAQDFSRKTNTKFEFHKENF
;
A
#
# COMPACT_ATOMS: atom_id res chain seq x y z
N MET A 1 -5.93 -18.63 42.30
CA MET A 1 -6.20 -19.98 41.76
C MET A 1 -7.58 -19.96 41.12
N HIS A 2 -7.68 -19.66 39.83
CA HIS A 2 -8.96 -19.77 39.11
C HIS A 2 -9.10 -21.21 38.61
N VAL A 3 -10.10 -21.91 39.14
CA VAL A 3 -10.45 -23.27 38.75
C VAL A 3 -11.17 -23.20 37.41
N CYS A 4 -10.54 -23.74 36.36
CA CYS A 4 -11.13 -23.91 35.04
C CYS A 4 -12.19 -25.03 35.13
N THR A 5 -13.47 -24.68 34.95
CA THR A 5 -14.58 -25.64 35.05
C THR A 5 -14.80 -26.36 33.71
N THR A 6 -15.34 -27.57 33.80
CA THR A 6 -15.52 -28.57 32.72
C THR A 6 -16.30 -28.06 31.48
N THR A 7 -17.00 -26.93 31.58
CA THR A 7 -17.80 -26.33 30.51
C THR A 7 -16.95 -25.65 29.41
N ASP A 8 -15.70 -25.27 29.69
CA ASP A 8 -14.79 -24.65 28.70
C ASP A 8 -14.30 -25.62 27.62
N ARG A 9 -14.39 -26.94 27.86
CA ARG A 9 -13.88 -27.96 26.94
C ARG A 9 -14.79 -28.24 25.74
N GLN A 10 -16.04 -27.77 25.75
CA GLN A 10 -16.99 -28.06 24.68
C GLN A 10 -16.86 -27.06 23.51
N TRP A 11 -16.41 -25.83 23.78
CA TRP A 11 -16.18 -24.79 22.77
C TRP A 11 -14.94 -25.05 21.89
N LEU A 12 -13.91 -25.72 22.44
CA LEU A 12 -12.69 -26.11 21.71
C LEU A 12 -12.90 -27.18 20.63
N ARG A 13 -14.09 -27.80 20.52
CA ARG A 13 -14.40 -28.83 19.52
C ARG A 13 -15.20 -28.33 18.30
N LEU A 14 -15.66 -27.08 18.31
CA LEU A 14 -16.51 -26.51 17.25
C LEU A 14 -15.72 -25.82 16.13
N PHE A 15 -14.42 -25.58 16.33
CA PHE A 15 -13.57 -24.95 15.33
C PHE A 15 -12.44 -25.90 14.90
N PRO A 16 -12.09 -25.92 13.61
CA PRO A 16 -10.97 -26.70 13.12
C PRO A 16 -9.67 -26.24 13.77
N LYS A 17 -8.79 -27.19 14.08
CA LYS A 17 -7.44 -26.89 14.55
C LYS A 17 -6.64 -26.26 13.41
N VAL A 18 -6.20 -25.02 13.60
CA VAL A 18 -5.30 -24.33 12.67
C VAL A 18 -3.86 -24.59 13.13
N LEU A 19 -3.05 -25.17 12.26
CA LEU A 19 -1.62 -25.34 12.45
C LEU A 19 -0.91 -24.24 11.64
N ILE A 20 -0.14 -23.40 12.32
CA ILE A 20 0.63 -22.33 11.70
C ILE A 20 2.05 -22.83 11.60
N ASP A 21 2.53 -23.03 10.38
CA ASP A 21 3.96 -23.15 10.13
C ASP A 21 4.54 -21.73 10.10
N GLY A 22 5.76 -21.58 10.63
CA GLY A 22 6.36 -20.29 10.95
C GLY A 22 6.44 -19.32 9.77
N PRO A 23 6.71 -18.03 10.02
CA PRO A 23 6.81 -17.05 8.95
C PRO A 23 8.01 -17.38 8.04
N TYR A 24 7.71 -17.82 6.83
CA TYR A 24 8.65 -17.80 5.72
C TYR A 24 8.94 -16.32 5.41
N GLY A 25 10.21 -15.91 5.47
CA GLY A 25 10.63 -14.50 5.53
C GLY A 25 9.78 -13.54 4.68
N ALA A 26 9.27 -12.47 5.30
CA ALA A 26 8.35 -11.55 4.65
C ALA A 26 9.04 -10.87 3.45
N PRO A 27 8.52 -11.01 2.22
CA PRO A 27 9.08 -10.29 1.09
C PRO A 27 8.88 -8.78 1.28
N ALA A 28 9.75 -7.98 0.68
CA ALA A 28 9.85 -6.52 0.83
C ALA A 28 10.21 -5.95 2.22
N GLN A 29 10.80 -6.67 3.19
CA GLN A 29 11.34 -6.04 4.42
C GLN A 29 12.27 -4.85 4.13
N ASP A 30 12.94 -4.91 2.99
CA ASP A 30 13.77 -3.87 2.40
C ASP A 30 13.08 -2.52 2.24
N TYR A 31 11.75 -2.42 2.27
CA TYR A 31 11.07 -1.13 2.18
C TYR A 31 11.46 -0.20 3.33
N LYS A 32 11.77 -0.77 4.51
CA LYS A 32 12.14 -0.02 5.72
C LYS A 32 13.45 0.75 5.58
N GLN A 33 14.30 0.39 4.62
CA GLN A 33 15.56 1.09 4.36
C GLN A 33 15.38 2.39 3.54
N TYR A 34 14.18 2.64 3.00
CA TYR A 34 13.90 3.81 2.19
C TYR A 34 13.01 4.83 2.92
N ASP A 35 13.41 6.10 2.82
CA ASP A 35 12.59 7.23 3.28
C ASP A 35 11.36 7.42 2.38
N ILE A 36 11.46 7.07 1.10
CA ILE A 36 10.38 7.16 0.11
C ILE A 36 10.23 5.82 -0.60
N VAL A 37 8.99 5.31 -0.70
CA VAL A 37 8.68 4.07 -1.41
C VAL A 37 7.64 4.30 -2.50
N LEU A 38 7.85 3.66 -3.65
CA LEU A 38 6.87 3.50 -4.72
C LEU A 38 6.46 2.03 -4.76
N LEU A 39 5.26 1.72 -4.26
CA LEU A 39 4.68 0.40 -4.22
C LEU A 39 3.75 0.22 -5.44
N VAL A 40 4.00 -0.80 -6.25
CA VAL A 40 3.21 -1.10 -7.45
C VAL A 40 2.68 -2.53 -7.37
N GLY A 41 1.37 -2.67 -7.19
CA GLY A 41 0.68 -3.95 -7.18
C GLY A 41 -0.15 -4.15 -8.44
N LEU A 42 0.09 -5.23 -9.18
CA LEU A 42 -0.73 -5.61 -10.35
C LEU A 42 -1.62 -6.82 -10.00
N GLY A 43 -2.94 -6.65 -10.12
CA GLY A 43 -3.94 -7.68 -9.79
C GLY A 43 -3.86 -8.09 -8.32
N ILE A 44 -3.76 -9.40 -8.07
CA ILE A 44 -3.59 -9.98 -6.73
C ILE A 44 -2.29 -9.53 -6.03
N GLY A 45 -1.31 -9.04 -6.79
CA GLY A 45 -0.05 -8.51 -6.27
C GLY A 45 -0.20 -7.26 -5.42
N ALA A 46 -1.40 -6.68 -5.29
CA ALA A 46 -1.68 -5.62 -4.33
C ALA A 46 -1.70 -6.12 -2.87
N THR A 47 -2.06 -7.38 -2.63
CA THR A 47 -2.18 -7.96 -1.28
C THR A 47 -0.93 -7.74 -0.43
N PRO A 48 0.28 -8.09 -0.90
CA PRO A 48 1.49 -7.83 -0.12
C PRO A 48 1.78 -6.34 0.11
N MET A 49 1.54 -5.49 -0.90
CA MET A 49 1.72 -4.04 -0.78
C MET A 49 0.76 -3.43 0.25
N ILE A 50 -0.46 -3.93 0.34
CA ILE A 50 -1.42 -3.52 1.38
C ILE A 50 -0.90 -3.87 2.77
N SER A 51 -0.22 -5.01 2.93
CA SER A 51 0.41 -5.34 4.21
C SER A 51 1.50 -4.34 4.59
N ILE A 52 2.30 -3.89 3.62
CA ILE A 52 3.30 -2.83 3.81
C ILE A 52 2.62 -1.52 4.21
N ILE A 53 1.54 -1.13 3.53
CA ILE A 53 0.75 0.07 3.85
C ILE A 53 0.23 0.01 5.29
N LYS A 54 -0.29 -1.13 5.75
CA LYS A 54 -0.74 -1.29 7.14
C LYS A 54 0.41 -1.15 8.14
N ASP A 55 1.57 -1.75 7.87
CA ASP A 55 2.73 -1.61 8.75
C ASP A 55 3.16 -0.12 8.81
N ILE A 56 3.19 0.57 7.67
CA ILE A 56 3.46 2.01 7.57
C ILE A 56 2.49 2.83 8.44
N ILE A 57 1.18 2.59 8.37
CA ILE A 57 0.17 3.27 9.20
C ILE A 57 0.40 2.99 10.69
N ASN A 58 0.64 1.73 11.05
CA ASN A 58 0.82 1.32 12.44
C ASN A 58 2.05 1.99 13.07
N ASN A 59 3.16 2.06 12.34
CA ASN A 59 4.37 2.73 12.80
C ASN A 59 4.17 4.25 12.96
N MET A 60 3.38 4.91 12.10
CA MET A 60 3.05 6.33 12.28
C MET A 60 2.26 6.60 13.56
N ARG A 61 1.27 5.74 13.86
CA ARG A 61 0.46 5.88 15.09
C ARG A 61 1.31 5.79 16.35
N GLN A 62 2.29 4.89 16.36
CA GLN A 62 3.20 4.73 17.50
C GLN A 62 4.12 5.95 17.70
N LEU A 63 4.56 6.59 16.60
CA LEU A 63 5.41 7.79 16.67
C LEU A 63 4.62 9.03 17.10
N ASP A 64 3.36 9.15 16.70
CA ASP A 64 2.51 10.29 17.06
C ASP A 64 1.87 10.16 18.46
N GLY A 65 1.79 8.94 19.01
CA GLY A 65 1.24 8.67 20.35
C GLY A 65 2.27 8.63 21.50
N GLY A 66 3.55 8.91 21.24
CA GLY A 66 4.64 8.79 22.22
C GLY A 66 4.89 10.03 23.10
N GLY A 67 3.93 10.93 23.22
CA GLY A 67 4.06 12.18 23.98
C GLY A 67 3.00 12.31 25.07
N ASP A 68 2.86 11.31 25.94
CA ASP A 68 2.35 11.41 27.33
C ASP A 68 2.15 9.99 27.90
N LEU A 69 3.14 9.44 28.62
CA LEU A 69 2.97 8.47 29.72
C LEU A 69 4.36 8.14 30.33
N GLU A 70 4.66 8.94 31.35
CA GLU A 70 5.37 8.68 32.60
C GLU A 70 6.49 7.64 32.68
N ALA A 71 7.61 8.12 33.23
CA ALA A 71 8.72 7.34 33.74
C ALA A 71 8.24 6.23 34.69
N SER A 72 8.32 4.98 34.25
CA SER A 72 8.44 3.83 35.15
C SER A 72 9.15 2.66 34.45
N ASP A 73 10.22 2.23 35.10
CA ASP A 73 11.06 1.04 34.90
C ASP A 73 11.67 0.73 33.52
N ALA A 74 12.92 1.19 33.42
CA ALA A 74 13.95 0.61 32.58
C ALA A 74 14.22 -0.84 32.99
N SER A 75 13.71 -1.82 32.23
CA SER A 75 14.48 -3.02 31.85
C SER A 75 13.73 -3.87 30.81
N ALA A 76 14.48 -4.27 29.78
CA ALA A 76 14.16 -5.30 28.79
C ALA A 76 13.22 -4.94 27.61
N SER A 77 13.74 -4.20 26.63
CA SER A 77 13.76 -4.61 25.20
C SER A 77 14.25 -3.49 24.26
N SER A 78 15.41 -2.90 24.58
CA SER A 78 16.12 -1.96 23.69
C SER A 78 16.91 -2.67 22.57
N SER A 79 16.33 -3.69 21.94
CA SER A 79 16.94 -4.39 20.81
C SER A 79 16.15 -4.15 19.52
N SER A 80 16.64 -3.18 18.75
CA SER A 80 16.36 -2.92 17.34
C SER A 80 14.97 -2.35 16.99
N MET A 81 14.71 -1.13 17.45
CA MET A 81 13.89 -0.22 16.63
C MET A 81 14.74 0.16 15.42
N ALA A 82 14.86 -0.74 14.44
CA ALA A 82 15.34 -0.38 13.11
C ALA A 82 14.50 0.83 12.70
N SER A 83 15.13 2.00 12.66
CA SER A 83 14.41 3.27 12.61
C SER A 83 13.48 3.21 11.41
N PHE A 84 12.17 3.18 11.65
CA PHE A 84 11.20 3.17 10.57
C PHE A 84 11.39 4.49 9.80
N ARG A 85 11.97 4.38 8.61
CA ARG A 85 12.44 5.55 7.84
C ARG A 85 11.38 6.12 6.91
N THR A 86 10.41 5.30 6.49
CA THR A 86 9.48 5.67 5.43
C THR A 86 8.60 6.85 5.83
N ARG A 87 8.86 8.01 5.22
CA ARG A 87 8.13 9.27 5.40
C ARG A 87 7.18 9.58 4.24
N ARG A 88 7.26 8.83 3.15
CA ARG A 88 6.35 8.93 1.99
C ARG A 88 6.19 7.58 1.31
N ALA A 89 4.96 7.17 1.04
CA ALA A 89 4.61 5.99 0.27
C ALA A 89 3.65 6.37 -0.86
N TYR A 90 4.00 5.98 -2.08
CA TYR A 90 3.12 6.05 -3.24
C TYR A 90 2.65 4.64 -3.55
N PHE A 91 1.36 4.36 -3.43
CA PHE A 91 0.81 3.06 -3.78
C PHE A 91 -0.02 3.14 -5.05
N TYR A 92 0.41 2.40 -6.07
CA TYR A 92 -0.30 2.22 -7.32
C TYR A 92 -0.83 0.80 -7.40
N TRP A 93 -2.14 0.66 -7.26
CA TRP A 93 -2.82 -0.59 -7.51
C TRP A 93 -3.42 -0.58 -8.90
N VAL A 94 -2.95 -1.47 -9.76
CA VAL A 94 -3.48 -1.67 -11.11
C VAL A 94 -4.21 -3.02 -11.14
N THR A 95 -5.49 -3.04 -11.50
CA THR A 95 -6.26 -4.28 -11.64
C THR A 95 -7.18 -4.23 -12.85
N ARG A 96 -7.61 -5.40 -13.32
CA ARG A 96 -8.70 -5.56 -14.29
C ARG A 96 -10.02 -5.94 -13.60
N GLU A 97 -9.96 -6.39 -12.36
CA GLU A 97 -11.11 -6.91 -11.65
C GLU A 97 -11.67 -5.83 -10.72
N GLN A 98 -12.88 -5.34 -11.01
CA GLN A 98 -13.56 -4.34 -10.17
C GLN A 98 -13.86 -4.90 -8.78
N GLY A 99 -14.20 -6.20 -8.69
CA GLY A 99 -14.48 -6.87 -7.42
C GLY A 99 -13.26 -6.97 -6.49
N SER A 100 -12.02 -6.85 -7.00
CA SER A 100 -10.84 -6.93 -6.14
C SER A 100 -10.79 -5.78 -5.14
N PHE A 101 -11.33 -4.59 -5.49
CA PHE A 101 -11.29 -3.40 -4.63
C PHE A 101 -12.04 -3.57 -3.30
N GLU A 102 -13.06 -4.43 -3.27
CA GLU A 102 -13.81 -4.70 -2.04
C GLU A 102 -12.93 -5.32 -0.95
N TRP A 103 -11.99 -6.19 -1.34
CA TRP A 103 -11.11 -6.92 -0.43
C TRP A 103 -10.21 -6.01 0.42
N PHE A 104 -9.88 -4.81 -0.09
CA PHE A 104 -9.01 -3.84 0.59
C PHE A 104 -9.69 -2.50 0.87
N ARG A 105 -11.02 -2.42 0.71
CA ARG A 105 -11.79 -1.20 0.97
C ARG A 105 -11.54 -0.64 2.37
N GLY A 106 -11.62 -1.49 3.40
CA GLY A 106 -11.39 -1.06 4.78
C GLY A 106 -10.00 -0.45 5.00
N VAL A 107 -8.98 -0.93 4.29
CA VAL A 107 -7.62 -0.37 4.39
C VAL A 107 -7.52 0.96 3.67
N MET A 108 -8.11 1.07 2.48
CA MET A 108 -8.13 2.33 1.72
C MET A 108 -8.89 3.43 2.47
N ASP A 109 -10.00 3.06 3.11
CA ASP A 109 -10.77 3.95 3.96
C ASP A 109 -9.97 4.35 5.21
N GLU A 110 -9.33 3.39 5.89
CA GLU A 110 -8.47 3.66 7.05
C GLU A 110 -7.32 4.61 6.70
N VAL A 111 -6.66 4.43 5.56
CA VAL A 111 -5.64 5.36 5.05
C VAL A 111 -6.24 6.75 4.85
N ALA A 112 -7.39 6.85 4.18
CA ALA A 112 -8.05 8.12 3.91
C ALA A 112 -8.50 8.87 5.18
N GLU A 113 -8.79 8.16 6.28
CA GLU A 113 -9.16 8.74 7.58
C GLU A 113 -7.95 9.08 8.46
N THR A 114 -6.95 8.21 8.46
CA THR A 114 -5.83 8.27 9.43
C THR A 114 -4.67 9.13 8.91
N ASP A 115 -4.43 9.16 7.60
CA ASP A 115 -3.27 9.81 7.02
C ASP A 115 -3.42 11.33 6.86
N ARG A 116 -3.47 12.03 8.00
CA ARG A 116 -3.61 13.50 8.04
C ARG A 116 -2.38 14.24 7.51
N LYS A 117 -1.22 13.58 7.49
CA LYS A 117 0.06 14.15 7.04
C LYS A 117 0.33 13.89 5.55
N GLY A 118 -0.54 13.14 4.88
CA GLY A 118 -0.37 12.77 3.47
C GLY A 118 0.88 11.93 3.23
N VAL A 119 1.21 11.04 4.16
CA VAL A 119 2.34 10.12 4.02
C VAL A 119 2.05 9.07 2.95
N ILE A 120 0.81 8.64 2.79
CA ILE A 120 0.38 7.56 1.91
C ILE A 120 -0.50 8.13 0.79
N GLU A 121 0.02 8.14 -0.42
CA GLU A 121 -0.73 8.53 -1.62
C GLU A 121 -1.22 7.27 -2.34
N LEU A 122 -2.53 7.04 -2.30
CA LEU A 122 -3.18 5.88 -2.93
C LEU A 122 -3.65 6.22 -4.35
N HIS A 123 -3.33 5.36 -5.30
CA HIS A 123 -3.79 5.46 -6.68
C HIS A 123 -4.33 4.11 -7.19
N ASN A 124 -5.65 4.03 -7.31
CA ASN A 124 -6.33 2.86 -7.88
C ASN A 124 -6.49 3.03 -9.38
N TYR A 125 -6.15 2.00 -10.16
CA TYR A 125 -6.32 1.96 -11.61
C TYR A 125 -7.09 0.71 -12.02
N CYS A 126 -8.27 0.89 -12.60
CA CYS A 126 -9.07 -0.19 -13.16
C CYS A 126 -8.95 -0.20 -14.69
N THR A 127 -8.23 -1.19 -15.21
CA THR A 127 -7.84 -1.30 -16.62
C THR A 127 -8.76 -2.18 -17.46
N SER A 128 -9.79 -2.81 -16.86
CA SER A 128 -10.81 -3.56 -17.60
C SER A 128 -11.77 -2.65 -18.35
N VAL A 129 -11.79 -1.37 -18.02
CA VAL A 129 -12.85 -0.49 -18.47
C VAL A 129 -12.59 0.08 -19.86
N TYR A 130 -11.37 0.02 -20.44
CA TYR A 130 -11.12 0.60 -21.80
C TYR A 130 -10.20 -0.11 -22.80
N GLU A 131 -10.66 -0.04 -24.06
CA GLU A 131 -9.90 0.42 -25.23
C GLU A 131 -9.99 1.96 -25.33
N GLU A 132 -8.89 2.64 -25.64
CA GLU A 132 -8.76 4.10 -25.63
C GLU A 132 -9.79 4.77 -26.59
N GLY A 133 -10.64 5.68 -26.08
CA GLY A 133 -11.59 6.48 -26.90
C GLY A 133 -13.07 6.06 -26.89
N ASP A 134 -13.46 5.06 -26.09
CA ASP A 134 -14.86 4.59 -26.01
C ASP A 134 -15.75 5.54 -25.16
N ALA A 135 -16.95 5.85 -25.65
CA ALA A 135 -17.96 6.69 -24.97
C ALA A 135 -18.32 6.20 -23.56
N ARG A 136 -18.16 4.89 -23.29
CA ARG A 136 -18.32 4.35 -21.94
C ARG A 136 -17.36 5.05 -20.95
N SER A 137 -16.15 5.49 -21.34
CA SER A 137 -15.15 6.02 -20.37
C SER A 137 -15.55 7.37 -19.88
N ALA A 138 -15.98 8.19 -20.83
CA ALA A 138 -16.49 9.51 -20.56
C ALA A 138 -17.68 9.39 -19.60
N LEU A 139 -18.60 8.45 -19.84
CA LEU A 139 -19.76 8.24 -18.97
C LEU A 139 -19.34 7.78 -17.56
N ILE A 140 -18.49 6.76 -17.45
CA ILE A 140 -18.06 6.25 -16.14
C ILE A 140 -17.26 7.32 -15.37
N ALA A 141 -16.35 8.04 -16.02
CA ALA A 141 -15.59 9.12 -15.40
C ALA A 141 -16.48 10.30 -14.97
N MET A 142 -17.53 10.60 -15.74
CA MET A 142 -18.52 11.62 -15.42
C MET A 142 -19.36 11.20 -14.21
N LEU A 143 -19.92 9.99 -14.22
CA LEU A 143 -20.67 9.41 -13.09
C LEU A 143 -19.84 9.36 -11.82
N GLN A 144 -18.59 8.92 -11.94
CA GLN A 144 -17.64 8.86 -10.84
C GLN A 144 -17.37 10.26 -10.27
N SER A 145 -17.16 11.26 -11.12
CA SER A 145 -16.89 12.63 -10.68
C SER A 145 -18.11 13.26 -10.01
N LEU A 146 -19.31 12.99 -10.50
CA LEU A 146 -20.57 13.43 -9.89
C LEU A 146 -20.81 12.78 -8.52
N ASN A 147 -20.62 11.46 -8.41
CA ASN A 147 -20.85 10.75 -7.16
C ASN A 147 -19.81 11.09 -6.10
N HIS A 148 -18.54 11.22 -6.48
CA HIS A 148 -17.47 11.62 -5.56
C HIS A 148 -17.69 13.06 -5.06
N ALA A 149 -18.15 13.97 -5.93
CA ALA A 149 -18.52 15.33 -5.52
C ALA A 149 -19.72 15.37 -4.55
N LYS A 150 -20.67 14.44 -4.69
CA LYS A 150 -21.91 14.41 -3.88
C LYS A 150 -21.76 13.64 -2.56
N HIS A 151 -21.01 12.54 -2.57
CA HIS A 151 -20.94 11.59 -1.46
C HIS A 151 -19.52 11.34 -0.94
N GLY A 152 -18.49 11.89 -1.59
CA GLY A 152 -17.09 11.70 -1.21
C GLY A 152 -16.54 10.29 -1.48
N VAL A 153 -17.31 9.44 -2.17
CA VAL A 153 -16.96 8.03 -2.43
C VAL A 153 -16.92 7.72 -3.92
N ASP A 154 -15.97 6.88 -4.30
CA ASP A 154 -15.77 6.35 -5.62
C ASP A 154 -16.84 5.31 -5.98
N VAL A 155 -17.47 5.44 -7.15
CA VAL A 155 -18.59 4.56 -7.56
C VAL A 155 -18.16 3.11 -7.76
N VAL A 156 -16.91 2.89 -8.17
CA VAL A 156 -16.43 1.55 -8.54
C VAL A 156 -15.82 0.81 -7.36
N SER A 157 -15.00 1.47 -6.56
CA SER A 157 -14.37 0.87 -5.38
C SER A 157 -15.20 1.02 -4.11
N GLY A 158 -16.14 1.97 -4.05
CA GLY A 158 -16.88 2.31 -2.84
C GLY A 158 -16.02 2.97 -1.75
N THR A 159 -14.80 3.41 -2.09
CA THR A 159 -13.82 4.00 -1.15
C THR A 159 -13.77 5.51 -1.28
N ARG A 160 -13.14 6.20 -0.34
CA ARG A 160 -12.83 7.64 -0.50
C ARG A 160 -11.74 7.96 -1.54
N VAL A 161 -11.02 6.93 -2.02
CA VAL A 161 -9.94 7.06 -3.00
C VAL A 161 -10.52 6.96 -4.41
N LYS A 162 -10.26 7.98 -5.25
CA LYS A 162 -10.75 8.01 -6.63
C LYS A 162 -10.03 6.97 -7.50
N THR A 163 -10.78 6.14 -8.21
CA THR A 163 -10.25 5.15 -9.17
C THR A 163 -10.00 5.76 -10.55
N HIS A 164 -8.86 5.47 -11.18
CA HIS A 164 -8.55 5.89 -12.54
C HIS A 164 -8.89 4.76 -13.54
N PHE A 165 -9.66 5.06 -14.59
CA PHE A 165 -10.03 4.07 -15.62
C PHE A 165 -9.06 4.07 -16.81
N ALA A 166 -7.77 3.89 -16.52
CA ALA A 166 -6.71 3.89 -17.52
C ALA A 166 -5.53 3.03 -17.04
N ARG A 167 -4.47 2.94 -17.85
CA ARG A 167 -3.17 2.50 -17.35
C ARG A 167 -2.39 3.71 -16.81
N PRO A 168 -1.62 3.56 -15.71
CA PRO A 168 -0.72 4.61 -15.28
C PRO A 168 0.29 4.94 -16.37
N ASN A 169 0.54 6.22 -16.61
CA ASN A 169 1.71 6.64 -17.38
C ASN A 169 2.94 6.60 -16.45
N TRP A 170 3.64 5.47 -16.42
CA TRP A 170 4.75 5.27 -15.48
C TRP A 170 5.85 6.33 -15.62
N ARG A 171 6.16 6.77 -16.85
CA ARG A 171 7.14 7.85 -17.06
C ARG A 171 6.74 9.14 -16.34
N ASN A 172 5.46 9.52 -16.38
CA ASN A 172 4.95 10.68 -15.65
C ASN A 172 4.98 10.46 -14.12
N VAL A 173 4.69 9.24 -13.66
CA VAL A 173 4.82 8.87 -12.23
C VAL A 173 6.25 9.10 -11.75
N TYR A 174 7.25 8.52 -12.43
CA TYR A 174 8.66 8.70 -12.09
C TYR A 174 9.09 10.16 -12.18
N LYS A 175 8.66 10.89 -13.22
CA LYS A 175 8.94 12.33 -13.37
C LYS A 175 8.43 13.12 -12.17
N ARG A 176 7.18 12.89 -11.76
CA ARG A 176 6.57 13.57 -10.63
C ARG A 176 7.30 13.27 -9.32
N ILE A 177 7.62 12.00 -9.07
CA ILE A 177 8.35 11.59 -7.86
C ILE A 177 9.77 12.19 -7.84
N ALA A 178 10.47 12.20 -8.98
CA ALA A 178 11.80 12.79 -9.08
C ALA A 178 11.80 14.31 -8.81
N LEU A 179 10.78 15.03 -9.28
CA LEU A 179 10.64 16.47 -9.02
C LEU A 179 10.36 16.76 -7.55
N ASN A 180 9.56 15.94 -6.90
CA ASN A 180 9.17 16.13 -5.50
C ASN A 180 10.26 15.70 -4.50
N HIS A 181 11.15 14.79 -4.90
CA HIS A 181 12.13 14.15 -4.01
C HIS A 181 13.55 14.27 -4.54
N GLN A 182 14.01 15.49 -4.81
CA GLN A 182 15.37 15.74 -5.28
C GLN A 182 16.41 15.35 -4.23
N ASN A 183 17.53 14.78 -4.66
CA ASN A 183 18.64 14.32 -3.82
C ASN A 183 18.27 13.20 -2.81
N GLN A 184 17.15 12.52 -3.02
CA GLN A 184 16.69 11.42 -2.16
C GLN A 184 16.68 10.07 -2.90
N ARG A 185 16.62 8.99 -2.11
CA ARG A 185 16.51 7.61 -2.60
C ARG A 185 15.07 7.12 -2.51
N VAL A 186 14.59 6.51 -3.59
CA VAL A 186 13.23 5.96 -3.72
C VAL A 186 13.34 4.47 -3.98
N GLY A 187 12.79 3.66 -3.08
CA GLY A 187 12.64 2.22 -3.29
C GLY A 187 11.41 1.94 -4.13
N VAL A 188 11.56 1.32 -5.29
CA VAL A 188 10.44 0.93 -6.16
C VAL A 188 10.19 -0.57 -6.02
N PHE A 189 9.05 -0.94 -5.46
CA PHE A 189 8.68 -2.34 -5.21
C PHE A 189 7.54 -2.75 -6.12
N TYR A 190 7.72 -3.82 -6.87
CA TYR A 190 6.75 -4.33 -7.82
C TYR A 190 6.35 -5.77 -7.52
N CYS A 191 5.04 -6.04 -7.47
CA CYS A 191 4.48 -7.40 -7.42
C CYS A 191 3.36 -7.57 -8.44
N GLY A 192 3.44 -8.65 -9.23
CA GLY A 192 2.42 -9.06 -10.19
C GLY A 192 3.02 -9.59 -11.49
N ALA A 193 2.20 -9.69 -12.54
CA ALA A 193 2.60 -10.28 -13.82
C ALA A 193 3.86 -9.62 -14.42
N PRO A 194 4.75 -10.33 -15.13
CA PRO A 194 6.07 -9.82 -15.53
C PRO A 194 6.05 -8.68 -16.56
N VAL A 195 4.89 -8.37 -17.15
CA VAL A 195 4.71 -7.37 -18.21
C VAL A 195 5.30 -6.00 -17.87
N LEU A 196 5.15 -5.51 -16.63
CA LEU A 196 5.63 -4.18 -16.24
C LEU A 196 7.06 -4.18 -15.67
N THR A 197 7.64 -5.35 -15.40
CA THR A 197 8.95 -5.44 -14.74
C THR A 197 10.05 -4.76 -15.54
N LYS A 198 10.06 -4.96 -16.87
CA LYS A 198 11.08 -4.34 -17.75
C LYS A 198 10.93 -2.82 -17.78
N GLU A 199 9.71 -2.33 -18.02
CA GLU A 199 9.40 -0.91 -18.11
C GLU A 199 9.78 -0.16 -16.82
N LEU A 200 9.34 -0.64 -15.65
CA LEU A 200 9.61 0.00 -14.37
C LEU A 200 11.12 0.00 -14.04
N ARG A 201 11.83 -1.09 -14.36
CA ARG A 201 13.28 -1.16 -14.17
C ARG A 201 14.03 -0.17 -15.06
N GLU A 202 13.66 -0.08 -16.33
CA GLU A 202 14.26 0.86 -17.28
C GLU A 202 14.01 2.31 -16.86
N LEU A 203 12.78 2.65 -16.46
CA LEU A 203 12.45 3.98 -15.95
C LEU A 203 13.24 4.32 -14.67
N ALA A 204 13.40 3.37 -13.74
CA ALA A 204 14.21 3.58 -12.55
C ALA A 204 15.67 3.92 -12.90
N GLN A 205 16.27 3.19 -13.84
CA GLN A 205 17.63 3.46 -14.29
C GLN A 205 17.73 4.82 -15.01
N ASP A 206 16.78 5.11 -15.89
CA ASP A 206 16.75 6.33 -16.68
C ASP A 206 16.65 7.59 -15.81
N PHE A 207 15.69 7.62 -14.89
CA PHE A 207 15.51 8.76 -14.00
C PHE A 207 16.66 8.88 -13.00
N SER A 208 17.21 7.78 -12.50
CA SER A 208 18.40 7.81 -11.63
C SER A 208 19.64 8.42 -12.27
N ARG A 209 19.75 8.32 -13.61
CA ARG A 209 20.85 8.90 -14.39
C ARG A 209 20.59 10.35 -14.76
N LYS A 210 19.33 10.67 -15.11
CA LYS A 210 18.94 11.97 -15.68
C LYS A 210 18.53 13.00 -14.62
N THR A 211 18.26 12.58 -13.39
CA THR A 211 17.87 13.46 -12.29
C THR A 211 18.73 13.22 -11.05
N ASN A 212 18.56 14.08 -10.05
CA ASN A 212 19.25 13.97 -8.76
C ASN A 212 18.53 13.01 -7.79
N THR A 213 17.42 12.39 -8.19
CA THR A 213 16.70 11.39 -7.39
C THR A 213 17.17 10.00 -7.79
N LYS A 214 17.51 9.14 -6.83
CA LYS A 214 17.94 7.76 -7.09
C LYS A 214 16.77 6.81 -6.88
N PHE A 215 16.48 6.01 -7.90
CA PHE A 215 15.44 4.98 -7.88
C PHE A 215 16.08 3.60 -7.88
N GLU A 216 15.70 2.77 -6.91
CA GLU A 216 16.19 1.39 -6.77
C GLU A 216 15.02 0.44 -6.95
N PHE A 217 15.05 -0.37 -8.01
CA PHE A 217 13.94 -1.23 -8.40
C PHE A 217 14.08 -2.65 -7.86
N HIS A 218 13.06 -3.10 -7.15
CA HIS A 218 12.90 -4.39 -6.51
C HIS A 218 11.70 -5.11 -7.10
N LYS A 219 11.97 -6.29 -7.69
CA LYS A 219 10.90 -7.21 -8.10
C LYS A 219 10.68 -8.18 -6.94
N GLU A 220 9.49 -8.13 -6.38
CA GLU A 220 9.10 -9.01 -5.29
C GLU A 220 8.34 -10.22 -5.85
N ASN A 221 8.72 -11.42 -5.39
CA ASN A 221 7.92 -12.62 -5.58
C ASN A 221 7.34 -12.97 -4.20
N PHE A 222 6.07 -12.64 -4.00
CA PHE A 222 5.31 -12.96 -2.80
C PHE A 222 4.53 -14.26 -2.99
#